data_AF-A0A957D4R7-F1
#
_entry.id   AF-A0A957D4R7-F1
#
_cell.length_a   1.000
_cell.length_b   1.000
_cell.length_c   1.000
_cell.angle_alpha   90.00
_cell.angle_beta   90.00
_cell.angle_gamma   90.00
#
_symmetry.space_group_name_H-M   'P 1'
#
loop_
_entity.id
_entity.type
_entity.pdbx_description
1 polymer ?
#
loop_
_entity_poly.entity_id
_entity_poly.type
_entity_poly.pdbx_seq_one_letter_code
_entity_poly.pdbx_strand_id
1 'polypeptide(L)'
;AAIGAGDNAQQAHEAHIETVNGLTLAFLGYVNVPVEAISGFDTASWTATADSPGLAWADPEQIRADVTAVAPQVDLVIVTLHSGYEYVDTPSPPQIAAAHAAIDAGAAVVLGHHAHILQGIEFYGDGVIVYGLGNFAFEIDGPSETAVLNLWLDADGVRELELVPAVIQFGGQPRPAEAWEAGPIRQRVYYLSSVLTVKRDE
;
A
#
# COMPACT_ATOMS: atom_id res chain seq x y z
N ALA A 1 -18.12 -0.97 -0.81
CA ALA A 1 -17.71 -0.75 -2.21
C ALA A 1 -16.50 -1.63 -2.52
N ALA A 2 -16.22 -1.91 -3.79
CA ALA A 2 -14.97 -2.54 -4.21
C ALA A 2 -14.04 -1.44 -4.77
N ILE A 3 -12.73 -1.65 -4.69
CA ILE A 3 -11.69 -0.81 -5.31
C ILE A 3 -10.66 -1.72 -5.96
N GLY A 4 -10.08 -1.30 -7.09
CA GLY A 4 -9.02 -2.03 -7.78
C GLY A 4 -9.45 -3.32 -8.49
N ALA A 5 -10.75 -3.56 -8.59
CA ALA A 5 -11.34 -4.62 -9.39
C ALA A 5 -12.76 -4.23 -9.84
N GLY A 6 -13.20 -4.74 -10.98
CA GLY A 6 -14.53 -4.44 -11.53
C GLY A 6 -14.92 -5.34 -12.69
N ASP A 7 -16.12 -5.15 -13.24
CA ASP A 7 -16.62 -5.93 -14.38
C ASP A 7 -15.94 -5.56 -15.71
N ASN A 8 -15.20 -4.45 -15.70
CA ASN A 8 -14.37 -3.96 -16.81
C ASN A 8 -13.30 -2.99 -16.28
N ALA A 9 -12.41 -2.56 -17.17
CA ALA A 9 -11.31 -1.64 -16.85
C ALA A 9 -11.79 -0.31 -16.26
N GLN A 10 -12.90 0.26 -16.73
CA GLN A 10 -13.41 1.51 -16.18
C GLN A 10 -13.79 1.35 -14.70
N GLN A 11 -14.52 0.29 -14.36
CA GLN A 11 -14.94 0.02 -12.99
C GLN A 11 -13.77 -0.37 -12.09
N ALA A 12 -12.78 -1.13 -12.59
CA ALA A 12 -11.61 -1.51 -11.80
C ALA A 12 -10.79 -0.30 -11.34
N HIS A 13 -10.77 0.76 -12.16
CA HIS A 13 -10.09 2.03 -11.90
C HIS A 13 -11.01 3.10 -11.25
N GLU A 14 -12.25 2.77 -10.93
CA GLU A 14 -13.17 3.71 -10.29
C GLU A 14 -12.85 3.88 -8.80
N ALA A 15 -12.75 5.13 -8.35
CA ALA A 15 -12.54 5.43 -6.94
C ALA A 15 -13.81 5.22 -6.13
N HIS A 16 -13.68 4.63 -4.94
CA HIS A 16 -14.72 4.70 -3.93
C HIS A 16 -14.57 6.02 -3.16
N ILE A 17 -15.60 6.86 -3.15
CA ILE A 17 -15.61 8.13 -2.42
C ILE A 17 -16.50 8.03 -1.20
N GLU A 18 -15.98 8.44 -0.04
CA GLU A 18 -16.72 8.42 1.21
C GLU A 18 -16.39 9.64 2.09
N THR A 19 -17.42 10.22 2.70
CA THR A 19 -17.23 11.30 3.68
C THR A 19 -17.23 10.73 5.10
N VAL A 20 -16.11 10.85 5.81
CA VAL A 20 -15.93 10.37 7.17
C VAL A 20 -15.53 11.55 8.06
N ASN A 21 -16.29 11.81 9.12
CA ASN A 21 -16.03 12.90 10.08
C ASN A 21 -15.83 14.29 9.43
N GLY A 22 -16.47 14.53 8.28
CA GLY A 22 -16.37 15.80 7.55
C GLY A 22 -15.22 15.89 6.55
N LEU A 23 -14.37 14.87 6.42
CA LEU A 23 -13.42 14.73 5.31
C LEU A 23 -14.01 13.85 4.22
N THR A 24 -13.90 14.27 2.96
CA THR A 24 -14.21 13.47 1.79
C THR A 24 -12.95 12.76 1.31
N LEU A 25 -12.97 11.44 1.29
CA LEU A 25 -11.83 10.59 0.96
C LEU A 25 -12.14 9.80 -0.32
N ALA A 26 -11.19 9.75 -1.26
CA ALA A 26 -11.21 8.80 -2.37
C ALA A 26 -10.28 7.62 -2.08
N PHE A 27 -10.74 6.41 -2.39
CA PHE A 27 -9.96 5.18 -2.28
C PHE A 27 -9.78 4.57 -3.67
N LEU A 28 -8.54 4.30 -4.05
CA LEU A 28 -8.16 3.60 -5.28
C LEU A 28 -7.32 2.37 -4.93
N GLY A 29 -7.39 1.31 -5.74
CA GLY A 29 -6.64 0.07 -5.50
C GLY A 29 -5.97 -0.43 -6.76
N TYR A 30 -4.76 -0.98 -6.63
CA TYR A 30 -4.00 -1.50 -7.77
C TYR A 30 -3.19 -2.75 -7.40
N VAL A 31 -2.86 -3.53 -8.41
CA VAL A 31 -2.02 -4.74 -8.30
C VAL A 31 -0.83 -4.65 -9.23
N ASN A 32 0.37 -4.94 -8.73
CA ASN A 32 1.58 -5.10 -9.53
C ASN A 32 2.53 -6.09 -8.86
N VAL A 33 2.31 -7.38 -9.14
CA VAL A 33 3.13 -8.46 -8.62
C VAL A 33 3.95 -9.09 -9.76
N PRO A 34 5.24 -9.40 -9.54
CA PRO A 34 6.05 -10.13 -10.50
C PRO A 34 5.46 -11.50 -10.83
N VAL A 35 5.82 -12.06 -11.99
CA VAL A 35 5.48 -13.45 -12.33
C VAL A 35 6.03 -14.38 -11.25
N GLU A 36 5.18 -15.24 -10.71
CA GLU A 36 5.54 -16.15 -9.63
C GLU A 36 6.67 -17.09 -10.08
N ALA A 37 7.78 -17.10 -9.33
CA ALA A 37 8.97 -17.84 -9.71
C ALA A 37 8.76 -19.37 -9.76
N ILE A 38 7.84 -19.91 -8.96
CA ILE A 38 7.60 -21.35 -8.83
C ILE A 38 6.49 -21.83 -9.76
N SER A 39 5.31 -21.20 -9.69
CA SER A 39 4.14 -21.61 -10.47
C SER A 39 4.18 -21.10 -11.92
N GLY A 40 4.97 -20.06 -12.20
CA GLY A 40 4.94 -19.32 -13.46
C GLY A 40 3.66 -18.51 -13.65
N PHE A 41 2.87 -18.32 -12.59
CA PHE A 41 1.61 -17.61 -12.65
C PHE A 41 1.84 -16.10 -12.88
N ASP A 42 1.18 -15.57 -13.90
CA ASP A 42 1.23 -14.16 -14.26
C ASP A 42 -0.08 -13.47 -13.84
N THR A 43 -0.04 -12.74 -12.72
CA THR A 43 -1.19 -12.01 -12.21
C THR A 43 -1.64 -10.89 -13.15
N ALA A 44 -0.78 -10.38 -14.04
CA ALA A 44 -1.19 -9.40 -15.05
C ALA A 44 -2.24 -9.97 -16.01
N SER A 45 -2.32 -11.30 -16.16
CA SER A 45 -3.37 -11.96 -16.95
C SER A 45 -4.79 -11.76 -16.40
N TRP A 46 -4.92 -11.29 -15.14
CA TRP A 46 -6.20 -10.94 -14.52
C TRP A 46 -6.55 -9.45 -14.63
N THR A 47 -5.77 -8.67 -15.38
CA THR A 47 -6.08 -7.25 -15.61
C THR A 47 -7.43 -7.12 -16.30
N ALA A 48 -8.29 -6.24 -15.79
CA ALA A 48 -9.56 -5.95 -16.41
C ALA A 48 -9.35 -5.36 -17.81
N THR A 49 -10.24 -5.72 -18.75
CA THR A 49 -10.25 -5.11 -20.08
C THR A 49 -11.53 -4.31 -20.28
N ALA A 50 -11.71 -3.65 -21.42
CA ALA A 50 -12.96 -2.97 -21.73
C ALA A 50 -14.20 -3.88 -21.62
N ASP A 51 -14.03 -5.16 -21.91
CA ASP A 51 -15.13 -6.13 -22.02
C ASP A 51 -15.01 -7.34 -21.08
N SER A 52 -14.06 -7.31 -20.13
CA SER A 52 -13.88 -8.42 -19.18
C SER A 52 -13.56 -7.97 -17.75
N PRO A 53 -14.09 -8.69 -16.75
CA PRO A 53 -13.81 -8.40 -15.35
C PRO A 53 -12.34 -8.63 -15.02
N GLY A 54 -11.85 -7.95 -13.98
CA GLY A 54 -10.48 -8.13 -13.53
C GLY A 54 -10.00 -7.06 -12.57
N LEU A 55 -8.68 -6.99 -12.43
CA LEU A 55 -7.93 -6.11 -11.54
C LEU A 55 -7.52 -4.81 -12.25
N ALA A 56 -7.34 -3.74 -11.49
CA ALA A 56 -6.61 -2.56 -11.94
C ALA A 56 -5.10 -2.82 -11.81
N TRP A 57 -4.40 -2.90 -12.93
CA TRP A 57 -2.95 -3.06 -12.92
C TRP A 57 -2.26 -1.75 -12.54
N ALA A 58 -1.21 -1.83 -11.71
CA ALA A 58 -0.49 -0.65 -11.23
C ALA A 58 0.48 -0.10 -12.29
N ASP A 59 -0.06 0.35 -13.41
CA ASP A 59 0.66 1.15 -14.40
C ASP A 59 0.80 2.60 -13.89
N PRO A 60 2.04 3.16 -13.78
CA PRO A 60 2.24 4.50 -13.26
C PRO A 60 1.50 5.63 -14.01
N GLU A 61 1.31 5.52 -15.33
CA GLU A 61 0.59 6.54 -16.10
C GLU A 61 -0.91 6.46 -15.83
N GLN A 62 -1.46 5.26 -15.73
CA GLN A 62 -2.87 5.07 -15.38
C GLN A 62 -3.16 5.53 -13.95
N ILE A 63 -2.29 5.21 -12.98
CA ILE A 63 -2.39 5.71 -11.61
C ILE A 63 -2.41 7.24 -11.59
N ARG A 64 -1.49 7.89 -12.32
CA ARG A 64 -1.45 9.35 -12.43
C ARG A 64 -2.77 9.90 -12.96
N ALA A 65 -3.31 9.30 -14.01
CA ALA A 65 -4.57 9.72 -14.62
C ALA A 65 -5.75 9.60 -13.65
N ASP A 66 -5.88 8.46 -12.98
CA ASP A 66 -6.99 8.19 -12.06
C ASP A 66 -6.96 9.14 -10.85
N VAL A 67 -5.79 9.28 -10.21
CA VAL A 67 -5.61 10.15 -9.05
C VAL A 67 -5.87 11.61 -9.44
N THR A 68 -5.32 12.08 -10.57
CA THR A 68 -5.54 13.46 -11.06
C THR A 68 -7.02 13.73 -11.33
N ALA A 69 -7.77 12.73 -11.82
CA ALA A 69 -9.18 12.87 -12.13
C ALA A 69 -10.06 13.00 -10.87
N VAL A 70 -9.73 12.27 -9.79
CA VAL A 70 -10.54 12.27 -8.56
C VAL A 70 -10.11 13.33 -7.54
N ALA A 71 -8.82 13.71 -7.52
CA ALA A 71 -8.27 14.68 -6.57
C ALA A 71 -9.08 15.99 -6.41
N PRO A 72 -9.57 16.68 -7.48
CA PRO A 72 -10.32 17.92 -7.30
C PRO A 72 -11.73 17.74 -6.71
N GLN A 73 -12.17 16.51 -6.48
CA GLN A 73 -13.53 16.17 -6.00
C GLN A 73 -13.55 15.80 -4.52
N VAL A 74 -12.38 15.63 -3.89
CA VAL A 74 -12.22 15.10 -2.53
C VAL A 74 -11.17 15.91 -1.76
N ASP A 75 -11.12 15.73 -0.44
CA ASP A 75 -10.09 16.33 0.39
C ASP A 75 -8.77 15.54 0.27
N LEU A 76 -8.85 14.20 0.30
CA LEU A 76 -7.67 13.33 0.20
C LEU A 76 -7.92 12.12 -0.70
N VAL A 77 -6.87 11.69 -1.41
CA VAL A 77 -6.83 10.41 -2.11
C VAL A 77 -5.92 9.43 -1.37
N ILE A 78 -6.43 8.22 -1.11
CA ILE A 78 -5.73 7.10 -0.49
C ILE A 78 -5.64 5.97 -1.51
N VAL A 79 -4.42 5.51 -1.79
CA VAL A 79 -4.16 4.43 -2.74
C VAL A 79 -3.73 3.18 -1.98
N THR A 80 -4.35 2.03 -2.27
CA THR A 80 -3.88 0.72 -1.82
C THR A 80 -3.14 0.01 -2.95
N LEU A 81 -1.99 -0.59 -2.66
CA LEU A 81 -1.09 -1.16 -3.66
C LEU A 81 -0.66 -2.58 -3.28
N HIS A 82 -1.19 -3.58 -3.97
CA HIS A 82 -0.77 -4.98 -3.87
C HIS A 82 0.47 -5.20 -4.75
N SER A 83 1.68 -5.01 -4.23
CA SER A 83 2.88 -5.01 -5.08
C SER A 83 4.16 -5.40 -4.35
N GLY A 84 5.18 -5.75 -5.14
CA GLY A 84 6.52 -6.09 -4.65
C GLY A 84 6.85 -7.57 -4.80
N TYR A 85 7.99 -7.96 -4.25
CA TYR A 85 8.37 -9.36 -4.12
C TYR A 85 8.07 -9.82 -2.69
N GLU A 86 7.53 -11.03 -2.55
CA GLU A 86 7.31 -11.64 -1.24
C GLU A 86 8.62 -11.78 -0.46
N TYR A 87 8.57 -11.46 0.83
CA TYR A 87 9.69 -11.60 1.78
C TYR A 87 10.95 -10.80 1.43
N VAL A 88 10.81 -9.73 0.63
CA VAL A 88 11.93 -8.82 0.29
C VAL A 88 11.78 -7.49 1.02
N ASP A 89 12.77 -7.16 1.85
CA ASP A 89 12.76 -5.94 2.69
C ASP A 89 12.70 -4.64 1.89
N THR A 90 13.41 -4.59 0.75
CA THR A 90 13.50 -3.40 -0.09
C THR A 90 12.40 -3.42 -1.15
N PRO A 91 11.54 -2.39 -1.23
CA PRO A 91 10.54 -2.32 -2.27
C PRO A 91 11.17 -2.32 -3.67
N SER A 92 10.50 -2.97 -4.61
CA SER A 92 11.02 -3.12 -5.98
C SER A 92 10.93 -1.79 -6.75
N PRO A 93 11.75 -1.57 -7.80
CA PRO A 93 11.63 -0.36 -8.61
C PRO A 93 10.22 -0.12 -9.20
N PRO A 94 9.49 -1.15 -9.69
CA PRO A 94 8.09 -0.99 -10.10
C PRO A 94 7.15 -0.58 -8.95
N GLN A 95 7.32 -1.17 -7.76
CA GLN A 95 6.54 -0.82 -6.57
C GLN A 95 6.75 0.64 -6.16
N ILE A 96 8.02 1.10 -6.16
CA ILE A 96 8.38 2.51 -5.90
C ILE A 96 7.78 3.42 -6.97
N ALA A 97 7.93 3.08 -8.25
CA ALA A 97 7.44 3.90 -9.36
C ALA A 97 5.91 4.08 -9.32
N ALA A 98 5.15 3.03 -9.00
CA ALA A 98 3.71 3.11 -8.85
C ALA A 98 3.30 3.97 -7.62
N ALA A 99 3.98 3.81 -6.48
CA ALA A 99 3.71 4.59 -5.28
C ALA A 99 4.04 6.08 -5.47
N HIS A 100 5.21 6.40 -6.04
CA HIS A 100 5.60 7.77 -6.36
C HIS A 100 4.63 8.41 -7.35
N ALA A 101 4.20 7.67 -8.39
CA ALA A 101 3.22 8.15 -9.36
C ALA A 101 1.88 8.57 -8.73
N ALA A 102 1.42 7.84 -7.72
CA ALA A 102 0.22 8.21 -6.97
C ALA A 102 0.42 9.52 -6.20
N ILE A 103 1.52 9.63 -5.44
CA ILE A 103 1.80 10.83 -4.63
C ILE A 103 2.01 12.06 -5.53
N ASP A 104 2.78 11.93 -6.61
CA ASP A 104 3.01 13.00 -7.59
C ASP A 104 1.72 13.52 -8.24
N ALA A 105 0.69 12.67 -8.35
CA ALA A 105 -0.62 13.02 -8.88
C ALA A 105 -1.58 13.62 -7.84
N GLY A 106 -1.19 13.68 -6.57
CA GLY A 106 -1.98 14.28 -5.49
C GLY A 106 -2.55 13.29 -4.47
N ALA A 107 -2.10 12.03 -4.44
CA ALA A 107 -2.43 11.13 -3.34
C ALA A 107 -1.71 11.55 -2.05
N ALA A 108 -2.43 11.49 -0.93
CA ALA A 108 -1.87 11.79 0.38
C ALA A 108 -1.21 10.56 1.03
N VAL A 109 -1.74 9.37 0.72
CA VAL A 109 -1.29 8.11 1.32
C VAL A 109 -1.24 6.99 0.28
N VAL A 110 -0.16 6.22 0.27
CA VAL A 110 -0.08 4.91 -0.40
C VAL A 110 0.11 3.82 0.67
N LEU A 111 -0.80 2.84 0.69
CA LEU A 111 -0.78 1.69 1.58
C LEU A 111 -0.44 0.43 0.80
N GLY A 112 0.78 -0.04 0.97
CA GLY A 112 1.34 -1.23 0.34
C GLY A 112 1.07 -2.51 1.13
N HIS A 113 0.87 -3.59 0.40
CA HIS A 113 0.77 -4.96 0.88
C HIS A 113 1.29 -5.92 -0.21
N HIS A 114 1.16 -7.24 -0.02
CA HIS A 114 1.74 -8.35 -0.82
C HIS A 114 3.10 -8.87 -0.34
N ALA A 115 4.00 -8.02 0.15
CA ALA A 115 5.35 -8.47 0.55
C ALA A 115 5.38 -9.50 1.71
N HIS A 116 4.24 -9.73 2.40
CA HIS A 116 4.12 -10.64 3.55
C HIS A 116 5.03 -10.31 4.75
N ILE A 117 5.67 -9.14 4.74
CA ILE A 117 6.56 -8.64 5.78
C ILE A 117 6.34 -7.15 6.00
N LEU A 118 6.86 -6.64 7.13
CA LEU A 118 7.03 -5.21 7.34
C LEU A 118 8.10 -4.67 6.39
N GLN A 119 7.77 -3.60 5.67
CA GLN A 119 8.72 -2.82 4.86
C GLN A 119 8.82 -1.38 5.40
N GLY A 120 9.74 -0.60 4.83
CA GLY A 120 9.95 0.79 5.22
C GLY A 120 8.74 1.70 4.95
N ILE A 121 8.73 2.82 5.65
CA ILE A 121 7.81 3.94 5.42
C ILE A 121 8.62 5.07 4.78
N GLU A 122 8.09 5.67 3.72
CA GLU A 122 8.71 6.76 3.01
C GLU A 122 7.82 8.00 3.07
N PHE A 123 8.39 9.13 3.51
CA PHE A 123 7.79 10.44 3.32
C PHE A 123 8.30 10.98 1.99
N TYR A 124 7.39 11.12 1.02
CA TYR A 124 7.72 11.50 -0.35
C TYR A 124 6.79 12.63 -0.79
N GLY A 125 7.36 13.71 -1.33
CA GLY A 125 6.59 14.93 -1.60
C GLY A 125 5.84 15.40 -0.34
N ASP A 126 4.54 15.63 -0.49
CA ASP A 126 3.62 16.00 0.60
C ASP A 126 2.84 14.79 1.16
N GLY A 127 3.21 13.56 0.76
CA GLY A 127 2.49 12.33 1.10
C GLY A 127 3.33 11.28 1.85
N VAL A 128 2.65 10.21 2.25
CA VAL A 128 3.24 9.08 2.98
C VAL A 128 3.01 7.77 2.25
N ILE A 129 4.07 6.98 2.10
CA ILE A 129 4.05 5.66 1.49
C ILE A 129 4.44 4.63 2.56
N VAL A 130 3.59 3.64 2.80
CA VAL A 130 3.88 2.50 3.67
C VAL A 130 3.97 1.26 2.80
N TYR A 131 5.17 0.73 2.54
CA TYR A 131 5.32 -0.31 1.52
C TYR A 131 4.79 -1.69 1.92
N GLY A 132 4.74 -2.01 3.22
CA GLY A 132 4.22 -3.29 3.72
C GLY A 132 4.00 -3.31 5.22
N LEU A 133 2.85 -3.84 5.65
CA LEU A 133 2.43 -3.95 7.06
C LEU A 133 2.50 -5.39 7.62
N GLY A 134 3.04 -6.33 6.86
CA GLY A 134 3.02 -7.75 7.19
C GLY A 134 1.65 -8.39 7.01
N ASN A 135 1.38 -9.44 7.78
CA ASN A 135 0.28 -10.38 7.52
C ASN A 135 -0.97 -10.18 8.39
N PHE A 136 -0.87 -9.41 9.48
CA PHE A 136 -1.91 -9.18 10.48
C PHE A 136 -2.71 -10.43 10.90
N ALA A 137 -3.84 -10.73 10.24
CA ALA A 137 -4.69 -11.89 10.50
C ALA A 137 -4.64 -12.85 9.30
N PHE A 138 -3.52 -13.55 9.14
CA PHE A 138 -3.30 -14.45 8.02
C PHE A 138 -2.46 -15.67 8.46
N GLU A 139 -2.95 -16.87 8.15
CA GLU A 139 -2.30 -18.14 8.49
C GLU A 139 -1.43 -18.60 7.31
N ILE A 140 -0.31 -17.91 7.10
CA ILE A 140 0.73 -18.30 6.15
C ILE A 140 2.02 -18.60 6.90
N ASP A 141 2.77 -19.60 6.44
CA ASP A 141 4.14 -19.83 6.89
C ASP A 141 5.00 -18.61 6.52
N GLY A 142 5.43 -17.82 7.50
CA GLY A 142 6.20 -16.60 7.27
C GLY A 142 6.53 -15.83 8.55
N PRO A 143 7.17 -14.64 8.43
CA PRO A 143 7.46 -13.80 9.60
C PRO A 143 6.19 -13.42 10.35
N SER A 144 6.23 -13.54 11.68
CA SER A 144 5.11 -13.23 12.57
C SER A 144 4.97 -11.74 12.90
N GLU A 145 5.96 -10.92 12.54
CA GLU A 145 5.95 -9.48 12.78
C GLU A 145 4.95 -8.80 11.83
N THR A 146 4.07 -7.98 12.40
CA THR A 146 3.10 -7.17 11.67
C THR A 146 2.85 -5.88 12.44
N ALA A 147 2.00 -5.01 11.93
CA ALA A 147 1.64 -3.77 12.61
C ALA A 147 0.24 -3.31 12.25
N VAL A 148 -0.36 -2.57 13.17
CA VAL A 148 -1.49 -1.69 12.89
C VAL A 148 -0.94 -0.30 12.64
N LEU A 149 -1.38 0.34 11.56
CA LEU A 149 -1.04 1.71 11.24
C LEU A 149 -2.20 2.61 11.65
N ASN A 150 -1.95 3.55 12.56
CA ASN A 150 -2.87 4.64 12.87
C ASN A 150 -2.43 5.88 12.09
N LEU A 151 -3.37 6.49 11.36
CA LEU A 151 -3.17 7.74 10.64
C LEU A 151 -4.20 8.76 11.13
N TRP A 152 -3.74 9.96 11.48
CA TRP A 152 -4.59 11.10 11.75
C TRP A 152 -4.54 12.04 10.56
N LEU A 153 -5.70 12.28 9.97
CA LEU A 153 -5.83 13.02 8.70
C LEU A 153 -6.63 14.30 8.92
N ASP A 154 -6.29 15.34 8.17
CA ASP A 154 -7.18 16.47 7.89
C ASP A 154 -7.18 16.79 6.39
N ALA A 155 -7.83 17.88 5.97
CA ALA A 155 -7.96 18.22 4.56
C ALA A 155 -6.63 18.54 3.85
N ASP A 156 -5.54 18.79 4.57
CA ASP A 156 -4.23 19.05 3.97
C ASP A 156 -3.33 17.80 3.95
N GLY A 157 -3.75 16.68 4.55
CA GLY A 157 -3.00 15.42 4.50
C GLY A 157 -2.81 14.73 5.85
N VAL A 158 -1.70 13.99 5.97
CA VAL A 158 -1.35 13.23 7.17
C VAL A 158 -0.76 14.16 8.22
N ARG A 159 -1.35 14.19 9.41
CA ARG A 159 -0.86 14.99 10.55
C ARG A 159 -0.03 14.19 11.54
N GLU A 160 -0.41 12.94 11.74
CA GLU A 160 0.29 12.03 12.64
C GLU A 160 0.22 10.61 12.08
N LEU A 161 1.29 9.87 12.30
CA LEU A 161 1.42 8.47 11.94
C LEU A 161 1.99 7.73 13.15
N GLU A 162 1.29 6.66 13.55
CA GLU A 162 1.77 5.74 14.57
C GLU A 162 1.75 4.32 14.03
N LEU A 163 2.90 3.65 14.12
CA LEU A 163 3.02 2.22 13.87
C LEU A 163 2.93 1.46 15.19
N VAL A 164 1.86 0.69 15.37
CA VAL A 164 1.63 -0.15 16.55
C VAL A 164 2.05 -1.58 16.23
N PRO A 165 3.20 -2.07 16.75
CA PRO A 165 3.67 -3.41 16.44
C PRO A 165 2.75 -4.49 16.99
N ALA A 166 2.59 -5.54 16.21
CA ALA A 166 1.83 -6.73 16.57
C ALA A 166 2.59 -7.99 16.16
N VAL A 167 2.24 -9.11 16.80
CA VAL A 167 2.81 -10.42 16.52
C VAL A 167 1.68 -11.40 16.25
N ILE A 168 1.81 -12.14 15.16
CA ILE A 168 0.89 -13.20 14.75
C ILE A 168 1.22 -14.45 15.56
N GLN A 169 0.23 -14.95 16.28
CA GLN A 169 0.33 -16.18 17.06
C GLN A 169 0.10 -17.41 16.19
N PHE A 170 0.44 -18.58 16.73
CA PHE A 170 0.02 -19.85 16.15
C PHE A 170 -1.51 -19.86 15.95
N GLY A 171 -1.96 -20.24 14.75
CA GLY A 171 -3.37 -20.14 14.33
C GLY A 171 -3.77 -18.80 13.72
N GLY A 172 -2.80 -17.93 13.38
CA GLY A 172 -3.03 -16.73 12.57
C GLY A 172 -3.63 -15.53 13.32
N GLN A 173 -3.78 -15.60 14.65
CA GLN A 173 -4.36 -14.51 15.44
C GLN A 173 -3.31 -13.45 15.80
N PRO A 174 -3.50 -12.17 15.42
CA PRO A 174 -2.62 -11.11 15.88
C PRO A 174 -2.88 -10.74 17.34
N ARG A 175 -1.81 -10.41 18.05
CA ARG A 175 -1.85 -9.70 19.34
C ARG A 175 -0.94 -8.48 19.30
N PRO A 176 -1.19 -7.44 20.10
CA PRO A 176 -0.20 -6.40 20.34
C PRO A 176 1.14 -7.02 20.77
N ALA A 177 2.23 -6.48 20.22
CA ALA A 177 3.57 -6.90 20.59
C ALA A 177 3.85 -6.48 22.04
N GLU A 178 4.52 -7.34 22.80
CA GLU A 178 5.04 -6.98 24.11
C GLU A 178 6.16 -5.94 23.97
N ALA A 179 6.47 -5.22 25.05
CA ALA A 179 7.44 -4.12 24.98
C ALA A 179 8.82 -4.55 24.41
N TRP A 180 9.25 -5.78 24.71
CA TRP A 180 10.52 -6.35 24.24
C TRP A 180 10.48 -6.80 22.78
N GLU A 181 9.30 -7.08 22.21
CA GLU A 181 9.09 -7.39 20.78
C GLU A 181 8.94 -6.09 19.98
N ALA A 182 8.20 -5.13 20.54
CA ALA A 182 7.82 -3.89 19.87
C ALA A 182 9.02 -2.98 19.57
N GLY A 183 10.04 -2.95 20.45
CA GLY A 183 11.27 -2.18 20.24
C GLY A 183 12.02 -2.59 18.97
N PRO A 184 12.44 -3.86 18.85
CA PRO A 184 13.07 -4.40 17.65
C PRO A 184 12.26 -4.20 16.37
N ILE A 185 10.94 -4.45 16.41
CA ILE A 185 10.07 -4.28 15.24
C ILE A 185 10.09 -2.82 14.74
N ARG A 186 9.92 -1.85 15.65
CA ARG A 186 10.00 -0.43 15.28
C ARG A 186 11.39 -0.05 14.76
N GLN A 187 12.45 -0.55 15.40
CA GLN A 187 13.82 -0.27 14.98
C GLN A 187 14.09 -0.81 13.57
N ARG A 188 13.55 -2.00 13.24
CA ARG A 188 13.64 -2.58 11.90
C ARG A 188 12.92 -1.69 10.88
N VAL A 189 11.68 -1.31 11.13
CA VAL A 189 10.94 -0.42 10.19
C VAL A 189 11.64 0.93 10.05
N TYR A 190 12.15 1.51 11.14
CA TYR A 190 12.93 2.75 11.09
C TYR A 190 14.20 2.60 10.23
N TYR A 191 14.94 1.51 10.39
CA TYR A 191 16.11 1.21 9.56
C TYR A 191 15.73 1.10 8.08
N LEU A 192 14.70 0.31 7.76
CA LEU A 192 14.20 0.15 6.38
C LEU A 192 13.71 1.47 5.79
N SER A 193 13.11 2.34 6.61
CA SER A 193 12.70 3.69 6.19
C SER A 193 13.92 4.55 5.87
N SER A 194 14.96 4.51 6.70
CA SER A 194 16.17 5.33 6.52
C SER A 194 16.95 5.01 5.23
N VAL A 195 16.97 3.73 4.81
CA VAL A 195 17.66 3.33 3.58
C VAL A 195 16.94 3.79 2.31
N LEU A 196 15.62 4.05 2.39
CA LEU A 196 14.85 4.61 1.28
C LEU A 196 15.20 6.08 1.06
N THR A 197 15.39 6.84 2.15
CA THR A 197 15.75 8.25 2.08
C THR A 197 17.17 8.48 1.58
N VAL A 198 18.15 7.67 2.02
CA VAL A 198 19.57 7.84 1.64
C VAL A 198 19.81 7.63 0.14
N LYS A 199 19.08 6.72 -0.51
CA LYS A 199 19.20 6.47 -1.95
C LYS A 199 18.75 7.64 -2.84
N ARG A 200 18.19 8.71 -2.27
CA ARG A 200 17.70 9.89 -3.01
C ARG A 200 18.78 10.96 -3.23
N ASP A 201 19.80 10.99 -2.37
CA ASP A 201 20.85 12.03 -2.39
C ASP A 201 22.07 11.64 -3.25
N GLU A 202 22.01 10.50 -3.96
CA GLU A 202 23.02 10.02 -4.93
C GLU A 202 22.52 10.14 -6.38
#